data_AF-A0A838QYU4-F1
#
_entry.id   AF-A0A838QYU4-F1
#
_cell.length_a   1.000
_cell.length_b   1.000
_cell.length_c   1.000
_cell.angle_alpha   90.00
_cell.angle_beta   90.00
_cell.angle_gamma   90.00
#
_symmetry.space_group_name_H-M   'P 1'
#
loop_
_entity.id
_entity.type
_entity.pdbx_description
1 polymer ?
#
loop_
_entity_poly.entity_id
_entity_poly.type
_entity_poly.pdbx_seq_one_letter_code
_entity_poly.pdbx_strand_id
1 'polypeptide(L)'
;MRIIRLISVVWHAYTWAAVALVLTGCIDSGGGSSKPELLWGKQGIDKGELQKPRAIAIDKNDEIYLVDMTGRIQVYDVDGNYLRGWRTPVSVNGRPTGLTMAKSGRLLVPDTHYYRVLVYEPDGTPVEDATLGGVMGPGPGEFGWVTDVAEDSKGNLYVSEYGDADRIQKFSPKGEFLLQWGGSGEELGQFRRPQSMTIDDQDRVWVADSCNHRIQIFDSEGKLLDHWGAEGAEPGKLYYPYGILLDGKGHVYVCEYGNHRVQKFTLDGKSIGTWGMHGREPGQLNSPWAVALDSEGRLNVLDSSNHRVQRVRF
;
A
#
# COMPACT_ATOMS: atom_id res chain seq x y z
N MET A 1 52.39 16.61 67.93
CA MET A 1 52.35 15.14 67.93
C MET A 1 51.37 14.71 66.85
N ARG A 2 51.86 14.04 65.80
CA ARG A 2 51.06 13.51 64.68
C ARG A 2 50.04 12.50 65.20
N ILE A 3 48.86 12.44 64.59
CA ILE A 3 48.30 11.25 63.93
C ILE A 3 47.00 11.68 63.23
N ILE A 4 47.02 11.56 61.90
CA ILE A 4 45.92 11.73 60.97
C ILE A 4 45.10 10.42 61.00
N ARG A 5 43.78 10.50 61.20
CA ARG A 5 42.85 9.37 60.97
C ARG A 5 42.19 9.54 59.60
N LEU A 6 42.14 8.44 58.88
CA LEU A 6 41.73 8.30 57.49
C LEU A 6 40.51 7.36 57.44
N ILE A 7 39.55 7.67 56.55
CA ILE A 7 38.56 6.77 55.91
C ILE A 7 37.35 6.39 56.80
N SER A 8 36.08 6.38 56.38
CA SER A 8 35.44 6.19 55.07
C SER A 8 34.21 7.09 54.88
N VAL A 9 34.02 7.59 53.65
CA VAL A 9 32.75 8.13 53.16
C VAL A 9 31.99 6.98 52.50
N VAL A 10 30.84 6.62 53.04
CA VAL A 10 29.94 5.63 52.43
C VAL A 10 29.09 6.34 51.38
N TRP A 11 29.34 6.03 50.10
CA TRP A 11 28.46 6.40 49.00
C TRP A 11 27.19 5.53 49.05
N HIS A 12 26.03 6.15 49.31
CA HIS A 12 24.75 5.53 48.99
C HIS A 12 24.47 5.75 47.50
N ALA A 13 24.78 4.75 46.68
CA ALA A 13 24.27 4.68 45.32
C ALA A 13 22.78 4.29 45.37
N TYR A 14 21.91 5.25 45.08
CA TYR A 14 20.52 4.96 44.74
C TYR A 14 20.51 4.23 43.39
N THR A 15 20.33 2.92 43.42
CA THR A 15 19.95 2.16 42.24
C THR A 15 18.50 2.49 41.91
N TRP A 16 18.31 3.37 40.92
CA TRP A 16 17.04 3.44 40.20
C TRP A 16 16.92 2.14 39.39
N ALA A 17 16.24 1.15 39.95
CA ALA A 17 15.70 0.07 39.17
C ALA A 17 14.62 0.67 38.27
N ALA A 18 14.99 1.00 37.02
CA ALA A 18 14.02 1.22 35.97
C ALA A 18 13.28 -0.10 35.77
N VAL A 19 12.09 -0.19 36.37
CA VAL A 19 11.12 -1.22 36.00
C VAL A 19 10.75 -0.92 34.56
N ALA A 20 11.38 -1.62 33.63
CA ALA A 20 10.86 -1.75 32.29
C ALA A 20 9.52 -2.50 32.41
N LEU A 21 8.45 -1.71 32.56
CA LEU A 21 7.10 -2.16 32.30
C LEU A 21 7.05 -2.52 30.81
N VAL A 22 7.37 -3.78 30.52
CA VAL A 22 6.98 -4.41 29.27
C VAL A 22 5.45 -4.44 29.30
N LEU A 23 4.82 -3.45 28.68
CA LEU A 23 3.39 -3.46 28.39
C LEU A 23 3.14 -4.59 27.39
N THR A 24 3.02 -5.78 27.94
CA THR A 24 2.41 -6.94 27.32
C THR A 24 0.91 -6.70 27.32
N GLY A 25 0.32 -6.71 26.13
CA GLY A 25 -1.11 -6.89 25.92
C GLY A 25 -1.96 -5.63 26.00
N CYS A 26 -2.62 -5.31 24.89
CA CYS A 26 -4.09 -5.35 24.84
C CYS A 26 -4.52 -5.56 23.38
N ILE A 27 -4.90 -6.80 23.08
CA ILE A 27 -5.93 -7.12 22.09
C ILE A 27 -7.25 -7.08 22.88
N ASP A 28 -8.18 -6.23 22.47
CA ASP A 28 -9.61 -6.56 22.35
C ASP A 28 -10.31 -5.39 21.65
N SER A 29 -11.03 -5.59 20.55
CA SER A 29 -12.13 -6.55 20.41
C SER A 29 -12.16 -7.17 19.01
N GLY A 30 -11.97 -8.50 18.93
CA GLY A 30 -12.22 -9.27 17.72
C GLY A 30 -11.12 -10.25 17.29
N GLY A 31 -10.65 -11.14 18.16
CA GLY A 31 -10.19 -12.49 17.75
C GLY A 31 -9.05 -12.65 16.72
N GLY A 32 -8.27 -11.62 16.37
CA GLY A 32 -7.15 -11.73 15.45
C GLY A 32 -5.92 -12.37 16.11
N SER A 33 -5.49 -13.54 15.63
CA SER A 33 -4.20 -14.13 15.96
C SER A 33 -3.06 -13.21 15.50
N SER A 34 -2.04 -12.99 16.35
CA SER A 34 -0.80 -12.31 15.92
C SER A 34 -0.05 -13.09 14.83
N LYS A 35 -0.31 -14.39 14.71
CA LYS A 35 0.25 -15.24 13.66
C LYS A 35 -0.63 -15.21 12.42
N PRO A 36 -0.04 -15.13 11.22
CA PRO A 36 -0.77 -15.22 9.97
C PRO A 36 -1.36 -16.63 9.77
N GLU A 37 -2.49 -16.71 9.06
CA GLU A 37 -3.11 -17.95 8.64
C GLU A 37 -2.30 -18.65 7.55
N LEU A 38 -1.65 -17.87 6.68
CA LEU A 38 -0.77 -18.36 5.63
C LEU A 38 0.41 -17.40 5.45
N LEU A 39 1.60 -17.97 5.26
CA LEU A 39 2.81 -17.24 4.94
C LEU A 39 3.49 -17.97 3.80
N TRP A 40 3.71 -17.26 2.69
CA TRP A 40 4.30 -17.85 1.49
C TRP A 40 5.14 -16.83 0.73
N GLY A 41 5.97 -17.33 -0.17
CA GLY A 41 6.95 -16.55 -0.91
C GLY A 41 8.37 -16.74 -0.38
N LYS A 42 9.32 -16.58 -1.30
CA LYS A 42 10.75 -16.72 -1.07
C LYS A 42 11.46 -15.71 -1.95
N GLN A 43 12.55 -15.14 -1.45
CA GLN A 43 13.38 -14.25 -2.23
C GLN A 43 14.00 -14.97 -3.44
N GLY A 44 13.82 -14.38 -4.62
CA GLY A 44 14.57 -14.75 -5.82
C GLY A 44 13.88 -14.32 -7.12
N ILE A 45 14.44 -14.76 -8.24
CA ILE A 45 14.06 -14.34 -9.60
C ILE A 45 13.54 -15.50 -10.47
N ASP A 46 13.37 -16.68 -9.88
CA ASP A 46 12.74 -17.82 -10.53
C ASP A 46 11.22 -17.74 -10.45
N LYS A 47 10.52 -18.59 -11.20
CA LYS A 47 9.06 -18.70 -11.15
C LYS A 47 8.60 -19.05 -9.74
N GLY A 48 7.62 -18.32 -9.22
CA GLY A 48 7.12 -18.47 -7.87
C GLY A 48 7.92 -17.75 -6.79
N GLU A 49 9.16 -17.33 -7.08
CA GLU A 49 9.98 -16.52 -6.18
C GLU A 49 9.72 -15.02 -6.39
N LEU A 50 9.86 -14.25 -5.31
CA LEU A 50 9.52 -12.83 -5.24
C LEU A 50 10.76 -11.97 -5.06
N GLN A 51 10.88 -10.89 -5.82
CA GLN A 51 11.95 -9.90 -5.64
C GLN A 51 11.36 -8.53 -5.30
N LYS A 52 11.23 -8.25 -3.99
CA LYS A 52 10.62 -7.02 -3.46
C LYS A 52 9.31 -6.67 -4.18
N PRO A 53 8.27 -7.50 -4.04
CA PRO A 53 7.00 -7.26 -4.70
C PRO A 53 6.39 -5.93 -4.23
N ARG A 54 5.73 -5.17 -5.12
CA ARG A 54 5.29 -3.80 -4.83
C ARG A 54 3.79 -3.56 -4.91
N ALA A 55 3.08 -4.37 -5.69
CA ALA A 55 1.63 -4.34 -5.69
C ALA A 55 1.04 -5.74 -5.78
N ILE A 56 -0.16 -5.87 -5.25
CA ILE A 56 -0.96 -7.08 -5.16
C ILE A 56 -2.40 -6.74 -5.54
N ALA A 57 -3.03 -7.59 -6.35
CA ALA A 57 -4.48 -7.60 -6.52
C ALA A 57 -4.97 -9.05 -6.53
N ILE A 58 -6.25 -9.23 -6.23
CA ILE A 58 -6.90 -10.52 -6.20
C ILE A 58 -8.12 -10.44 -7.10
N ASP A 59 -8.32 -11.44 -7.94
CA ASP A 59 -9.49 -11.52 -8.80
C ASP A 59 -10.68 -12.19 -8.11
N LYS A 60 -11.81 -12.28 -8.80
CA LYS A 60 -13.04 -12.91 -8.28
C LYS A 60 -12.91 -14.42 -8.00
N ASN A 61 -11.84 -15.06 -8.47
CA ASN A 61 -11.57 -16.49 -8.28
C ASN A 61 -10.48 -16.73 -7.21
N ASP A 62 -10.09 -15.67 -6.49
CA ASP A 62 -8.99 -15.68 -5.53
C ASP A 62 -7.61 -15.99 -6.14
N GLU A 63 -7.42 -15.75 -7.44
CA GLU A 63 -6.09 -15.72 -8.02
C GLU A 63 -5.37 -14.43 -7.63
N ILE A 64 -4.17 -14.57 -7.10
CA ILE A 64 -3.36 -13.48 -6.55
C ILE A 64 -2.35 -13.03 -7.60
N TYR A 65 -2.47 -11.79 -8.04
CA TYR A 65 -1.59 -11.14 -9.00
C TYR A 65 -0.59 -10.27 -8.26
N LEU A 66 0.70 -10.46 -8.54
CA LEU A 66 1.79 -9.69 -7.95
C LEU A 66 2.68 -9.12 -9.03
N VAL A 67 3.09 -7.87 -8.87
CA VAL A 67 4.19 -7.27 -9.63
C VAL A 67 5.38 -6.98 -8.73
N ASP A 68 6.57 -7.32 -9.20
CA ASP A 68 7.80 -7.16 -8.44
C ASP A 68 8.80 -6.20 -9.06
N MET A 69 9.87 -5.94 -8.31
CA MET A 69 10.93 -5.02 -8.74
C MET A 69 11.74 -5.53 -9.95
N THR A 70 11.40 -6.65 -10.55
CA THR A 70 12.02 -7.11 -11.81
C THR A 70 11.09 -6.92 -13.02
N GLY A 71 9.92 -6.28 -12.83
CA GLY A 71 8.91 -6.11 -13.87
C GLY A 71 8.21 -7.41 -14.24
N ARG A 72 8.34 -8.45 -13.40
CA ARG A 72 7.59 -9.70 -13.55
C ARG A 72 6.22 -9.52 -12.91
N ILE A 73 5.20 -9.95 -13.62
CA ILE A 73 3.87 -10.16 -13.08
C ILE A 73 3.70 -11.67 -12.92
N GLN A 74 3.36 -12.10 -11.72
CA GLN A 74 3.18 -13.52 -11.38
C GLN A 74 1.80 -13.71 -10.75
N VAL A 75 1.15 -14.81 -11.10
CA VAL A 75 -0.17 -15.19 -10.63
C VAL A 75 -0.05 -16.45 -9.79
N TYR A 76 -0.72 -16.44 -8.66
CA TYR A 76 -0.71 -17.52 -7.67
C TYR A 76 -2.15 -17.92 -7.35
N ASP A 77 -2.36 -19.14 -6.88
CA ASP A 77 -3.64 -19.51 -6.28
C ASP A 77 -3.78 -18.90 -4.87
N VAL A 78 -4.95 -19.13 -4.27
CA VAL A 78 -5.29 -18.66 -2.92
C VAL A 78 -4.34 -19.18 -1.83
N ASP A 79 -3.61 -20.28 -2.08
CA ASP A 79 -2.65 -20.87 -1.13
C ASP A 79 -1.20 -20.47 -1.43
N GLY A 80 -0.98 -19.56 -2.38
CA GLY A 80 0.33 -19.03 -2.71
C GLY A 80 1.16 -19.93 -3.63
N ASN A 81 0.54 -20.91 -4.30
CA ASN A 81 1.22 -21.72 -5.29
C ASN A 81 1.26 -20.98 -6.63
N TYR A 82 2.44 -20.97 -7.28
CA TYR A 82 2.60 -20.32 -8.58
C TYR A 82 1.77 -21.00 -9.65
N LEU A 83 1.01 -20.20 -10.42
CA LEU A 83 0.19 -20.66 -11.55
C LEU A 83 0.84 -20.28 -12.88
N ARG A 84 1.13 -18.99 -13.07
CA ARG A 84 1.62 -18.43 -14.34
C ARG A 84 2.28 -17.07 -14.12
N GLY A 85 2.89 -16.52 -15.16
CA GLY A 85 3.46 -15.18 -15.11
C GLY A 85 4.06 -14.72 -16.43
N TRP A 86 4.22 -13.41 -16.54
CA TRP A 86 4.75 -12.70 -17.70
C TRP A 86 5.60 -11.52 -17.26
N ARG A 87 6.07 -10.72 -18.22
CA ARG A 87 6.89 -9.53 -17.99
C ARG A 87 6.26 -8.32 -18.66
N THR A 88 6.49 -7.15 -18.09
CA THR A 88 6.22 -5.90 -18.79
C THR A 88 7.12 -5.76 -20.03
N PRO A 89 6.70 -5.01 -21.08
CA PRO A 89 7.41 -4.97 -22.36
C PRO A 89 8.84 -4.39 -22.27
N VAL A 90 9.05 -3.45 -21.35
CA VAL A 90 10.38 -2.86 -21.09
C VAL A 90 10.55 -2.75 -19.57
N SER A 91 11.73 -3.12 -19.07
CA SER A 91 12.03 -3.13 -17.63
C SER A 91 13.43 -2.61 -17.29
N VAL A 92 14.11 -1.97 -18.25
CA VAL A 92 15.52 -1.55 -18.12
C VAL A 92 15.64 -0.28 -17.28
N ASN A 93 14.74 0.69 -17.48
CA ASN A 93 14.80 2.03 -16.87
C ASN A 93 13.92 2.17 -15.62
N GLY A 94 13.08 1.18 -15.34
CA GLY A 94 12.36 1.13 -14.09
C GLY A 94 11.23 0.11 -14.06
N ARG A 95 10.42 0.21 -13.01
CA ARG A 95 9.63 -0.91 -12.50
C ARG A 95 8.19 -0.44 -12.19
N PRO A 96 7.15 -1.29 -12.33
CA PRO A 96 5.76 -0.96 -11.99
C PRO A 96 5.49 -0.90 -10.48
N THR A 97 4.79 0.13 -10.00
CA THR A 97 4.50 0.33 -8.56
C THR A 97 3.11 -0.09 -8.14
N GLY A 98 2.13 -0.02 -9.04
CA GLY A 98 0.72 -0.34 -8.79
C GLY A 98 0.28 -1.54 -9.61
N LEU A 99 -0.84 -2.14 -9.21
CA LEU A 99 -1.48 -3.24 -9.91
C LEU A 99 -2.92 -3.35 -9.39
N THR A 100 -3.89 -3.22 -10.29
CA THR A 100 -5.32 -3.20 -9.96
C THR A 100 -6.08 -4.18 -10.85
N MET A 101 -6.96 -4.96 -10.24
CA MET A 101 -7.94 -5.75 -10.98
C MET A 101 -9.17 -4.89 -11.26
N ALA A 102 -9.38 -4.54 -12.53
CA ALA A 102 -10.55 -3.80 -12.98
C ALA A 102 -11.83 -4.65 -12.81
N LYS A 103 -12.99 -4.00 -12.72
CA LYS A 103 -14.31 -4.64 -12.67
C LYS A 103 -14.59 -5.47 -13.92
N SER A 104 -13.99 -5.09 -15.05
CA SER A 104 -14.00 -5.89 -16.29
C SER A 104 -13.27 -7.23 -16.18
N GLY A 105 -12.43 -7.42 -15.15
CA GLY A 105 -11.51 -8.54 -15.01
C GLY A 105 -10.15 -8.30 -15.67
N ARG A 106 -9.90 -7.11 -16.23
CA ARG A 106 -8.58 -6.75 -16.77
C ARG A 106 -7.63 -6.31 -15.68
N LEU A 107 -6.35 -6.63 -15.87
CA LEU A 107 -5.29 -6.19 -14.98
C LEU A 107 -4.70 -4.86 -15.48
N LEU A 108 -4.74 -3.83 -14.64
CA LEU A 108 -4.17 -2.52 -14.91
C LEU A 108 -2.85 -2.38 -14.14
N VAL A 109 -1.78 -1.99 -14.84
CA VAL A 109 -0.42 -1.97 -14.29
C VAL A 109 0.27 -0.64 -14.61
N PRO A 110 0.27 0.31 -13.66
CA PRO A 110 1.06 1.54 -13.74
C PRO A 110 2.56 1.25 -13.87
N ASP A 111 3.10 1.51 -15.07
CA ASP A 111 4.49 1.30 -15.43
C ASP A 111 5.28 2.61 -15.22
N THR A 112 5.54 2.90 -13.94
CA THR A 112 5.99 4.20 -13.39
C THR A 112 7.07 4.92 -14.20
N HIS A 113 8.05 4.19 -14.75
CA HIS A 113 9.21 4.79 -15.42
C HIS A 113 9.06 4.86 -16.95
N TYR A 114 7.93 4.37 -17.45
CA TYR A 114 7.52 4.45 -18.84
C TYR A 114 6.25 5.27 -19.01
N TYR A 115 5.84 5.99 -17.95
CA TYR A 115 4.81 7.03 -18.01
C TYR A 115 3.51 6.51 -18.63
N ARG A 116 3.05 5.31 -18.22
CA ARG A 116 1.91 4.63 -18.84
C ARG A 116 1.21 3.68 -17.88
N VAL A 117 -0.04 3.35 -18.19
CA VAL A 117 -0.78 2.26 -17.55
C VAL A 117 -0.96 1.13 -18.56
N LEU A 118 -0.28 0.02 -18.34
CA LEU A 118 -0.40 -1.19 -19.15
C LEU A 118 -1.70 -1.93 -18.80
N VAL A 119 -2.33 -2.54 -19.80
CA VAL A 119 -3.55 -3.35 -19.62
C VAL A 119 -3.30 -4.77 -20.11
N TYR A 120 -3.71 -5.74 -19.30
CA TYR A 120 -3.62 -7.16 -19.63
C TYR A 120 -4.95 -7.86 -19.39
N GLU A 121 -5.23 -8.88 -20.19
CA GLU A 121 -6.19 -9.92 -19.81
C GLU A 121 -5.61 -10.77 -18.65
N PRO A 122 -6.44 -11.47 -17.86
CA PRO A 122 -6.03 -12.32 -16.72
C PRO A 122 -4.93 -13.35 -17.01
N ASP A 123 -4.75 -13.73 -18.27
CA ASP A 123 -3.75 -14.70 -18.72
C ASP A 123 -2.38 -14.06 -19.06
N GLY A 124 -2.30 -12.72 -19.05
CA GLY A 124 -1.12 -11.96 -19.40
C GLY A 124 -1.06 -11.48 -20.84
N THR A 125 -2.11 -11.71 -21.64
CA THR A 125 -2.22 -11.15 -22.99
C THR A 125 -2.36 -9.63 -22.92
N PRO A 126 -1.47 -8.84 -23.56
CA PRO A 126 -1.57 -7.38 -23.53
C PRO A 126 -2.77 -6.88 -24.34
N VAL A 127 -3.42 -5.83 -23.83
CA VAL A 127 -4.52 -5.10 -24.49
C VAL A 127 -4.01 -3.72 -24.88
N GLU A 128 -3.30 -3.65 -26.01
CA GLU A 128 -2.54 -2.47 -26.42
C GLU A 128 -3.43 -1.24 -26.66
N ASP A 129 -4.63 -1.43 -27.20
CA ASP A 129 -5.62 -0.38 -27.47
C ASP A 129 -6.22 0.23 -26.20
N ALA A 130 -6.11 -0.45 -25.05
CA ALA A 130 -6.53 0.05 -23.75
C ALA A 130 -5.38 0.66 -22.92
N THR A 131 -4.14 0.56 -23.39
CA THR A 131 -2.98 1.13 -22.68
C THR A 131 -3.03 2.66 -22.71
N LEU A 132 -2.86 3.29 -21.54
CA LEU A 132 -2.92 4.76 -21.40
C LEU A 132 -1.53 5.38 -21.31
N GLY A 133 -1.36 6.57 -21.87
CA GLY A 133 -0.15 7.37 -21.76
C GLY A 133 0.99 6.91 -22.67
N GLY A 134 2.22 6.92 -22.15
CA GLY A 134 3.47 6.64 -22.86
C GLY A 134 4.27 7.90 -23.22
N VAL A 135 3.75 9.08 -22.88
CA VAL A 135 4.41 10.37 -23.09
C VAL A 135 4.64 11.01 -21.73
N MET A 136 5.90 11.38 -21.46
CA MET A 136 6.25 12.10 -20.24
C MET A 136 5.86 13.57 -20.35
N GLY A 137 5.14 14.09 -19.36
CA GLY A 137 4.89 15.52 -19.27
C GLY A 137 3.74 15.91 -18.35
N PRO A 138 3.54 17.23 -18.11
CA PRO A 138 2.50 17.76 -17.25
C PRO A 138 1.20 18.05 -18.00
N GLY A 139 1.09 17.76 -19.31
CA GLY A 139 -0.12 17.97 -20.08
C GLY A 139 -1.25 16.97 -19.75
N PRO A 140 -2.50 17.25 -20.19
CA PRO A 140 -3.60 16.29 -20.15
C PRO A 140 -3.25 14.98 -20.89
N GLY A 141 -3.31 13.84 -20.19
CA GLY A 141 -2.99 12.53 -20.75
C GLY A 141 -1.49 12.23 -20.90
N GLU A 142 -0.63 13.19 -20.56
CA GLU A 142 0.80 12.95 -20.33
C GLU A 142 1.01 12.54 -18.88
N PHE A 143 2.01 11.70 -18.61
CA PHE A 143 2.26 11.17 -17.28
C PHE A 143 3.66 11.51 -16.77
N GLY A 144 3.78 11.78 -15.49
CA GLY A 144 4.99 11.68 -14.69
C GLY A 144 5.11 10.28 -14.08
N TRP A 145 5.60 10.17 -12.85
CA TRP A 145 5.78 8.86 -12.21
C TRP A 145 4.45 8.29 -11.71
N VAL A 146 3.72 7.59 -12.58
CA VAL A 146 2.45 6.93 -12.23
C VAL A 146 2.65 5.93 -11.10
N THR A 147 1.78 5.98 -10.09
CA THR A 147 1.86 5.16 -8.88
C THR A 147 0.83 4.04 -8.87
N ASP A 148 -0.43 4.39 -9.09
CA ASP A 148 -1.58 3.51 -8.92
C ASP A 148 -2.72 3.89 -9.88
N VAL A 149 -3.67 2.98 -10.01
CA VAL A 149 -4.87 3.17 -10.84
C VAL A 149 -6.11 2.60 -10.16
N ALA A 150 -7.21 3.34 -10.19
CA ALA A 150 -8.51 2.90 -9.67
C ALA A 150 -9.62 3.09 -10.73
N GLU A 151 -10.71 2.34 -10.62
CA GLU A 151 -11.84 2.35 -11.57
C GLU A 151 -13.18 2.63 -10.87
N ASP A 152 -13.93 3.62 -11.36
CA ASP A 152 -15.25 3.95 -10.82
C ASP A 152 -16.39 3.03 -11.33
N SER A 153 -17.63 3.28 -10.93
CA SER A 153 -18.81 2.50 -11.34
C SER A 153 -19.13 2.58 -12.84
N LYS A 154 -18.60 3.59 -13.54
CA LYS A 154 -18.81 3.85 -14.97
C LYS A 154 -17.64 3.36 -15.83
N GLY A 155 -16.60 2.82 -15.22
CA GLY A 155 -15.38 2.37 -15.89
C GLY A 155 -14.38 3.50 -16.19
N ASN A 156 -14.56 4.68 -15.60
CA ASN A 156 -13.54 5.71 -15.72
C ASN A 156 -12.32 5.33 -14.88
N LEU A 157 -11.13 5.60 -15.41
CA LEU A 157 -9.86 5.28 -14.78
C LEU A 157 -9.26 6.51 -14.12
N TYR A 158 -8.82 6.35 -12.89
CA TYR A 158 -8.17 7.38 -12.09
C TYR A 158 -6.71 6.97 -11.89
N VAL A 159 -5.78 7.76 -12.38
CA VAL A 159 -4.35 7.48 -12.33
C VAL A 159 -3.69 8.50 -11.42
N SER A 160 -3.05 8.02 -10.34
CA SER A 160 -2.22 8.86 -9.48
C SER A 160 -0.79 8.87 -9.98
N GLU A 161 -0.13 10.00 -9.82
CA GLU A 161 1.27 10.17 -10.18
C GLU A 161 1.96 11.09 -9.18
N TYR A 162 3.25 10.86 -8.99
CA TYR A 162 4.10 11.73 -8.17
C TYR A 162 5.18 12.40 -9.01
N GLY A 163 5.83 13.39 -8.41
CA GLY A 163 6.95 14.09 -9.02
C GLY A 163 6.74 15.59 -9.04
N ASP A 164 6.97 16.18 -10.21
CA ASP A 164 6.84 17.63 -10.39
C ASP A 164 5.38 18.11 -10.31
N ALA A 165 4.41 17.22 -10.52
CA ALA A 165 2.99 17.57 -10.58
C ALA A 165 2.15 17.06 -9.39
N ASP A 166 2.57 15.97 -8.71
CA ASP A 166 1.81 15.21 -7.69
C ASP A 166 0.28 15.35 -7.84
N ARG A 167 -0.33 14.58 -8.74
CA ARG A 167 -1.71 14.79 -9.19
C ARG A 167 -2.47 13.48 -9.43
N ILE A 168 -3.76 13.62 -9.67
CA ILE A 168 -4.65 12.56 -10.13
C ILE A 168 -5.27 12.99 -11.45
N GLN A 169 -5.24 12.10 -12.45
CA GLN A 169 -5.90 12.29 -13.73
C GLN A 169 -7.01 11.25 -13.91
N LYS A 170 -8.16 11.69 -14.42
CA LYS A 170 -9.33 10.86 -14.71
C LYS A 170 -9.51 10.70 -16.22
N PHE A 171 -9.78 9.48 -16.66
CA PHE A 171 -9.95 9.10 -18.06
C PHE A 171 -11.27 8.37 -18.27
N SER A 172 -11.88 8.52 -19.43
CA SER A 172 -13.04 7.72 -19.83
C SER A 172 -12.67 6.24 -19.99
N PRO A 173 -13.63 5.31 -20.07
CA PRO A 173 -13.33 3.90 -20.35
C PRO A 173 -12.61 3.68 -21.69
N LYS A 174 -12.64 4.68 -22.59
CA LYS A 174 -11.93 4.68 -23.87
C LYS A 174 -10.54 5.32 -23.81
N GLY A 175 -10.09 5.73 -22.63
CA GLY A 175 -8.80 6.37 -22.42
C GLY A 175 -8.75 7.86 -22.76
N GLU A 176 -9.88 8.52 -22.94
CA GLU A 176 -9.93 9.96 -23.20
C GLU A 176 -9.74 10.71 -21.88
N PHE A 177 -8.83 11.70 -21.84
CA PHE A 177 -8.67 12.56 -20.68
C PHE A 177 -9.97 13.31 -20.36
N LEU A 178 -10.39 13.30 -19.10
CA LEU A 178 -11.59 13.99 -18.62
C LEU A 178 -11.25 15.20 -17.74
N LEU A 179 -10.50 14.98 -16.66
CA LEU A 179 -10.12 16.02 -15.72
C LEU A 179 -8.89 15.62 -14.90
N GLN A 180 -8.34 16.59 -14.19
CA GLN A 180 -7.25 16.36 -13.24
C GLN A 180 -7.36 17.32 -12.06
N TRP A 181 -6.80 16.92 -10.92
CA TRP A 181 -6.68 17.75 -9.72
C TRP A 181 -5.46 17.33 -8.90
N GLY A 182 -5.14 18.13 -7.87
CA GLY A 182 -3.95 17.94 -7.06
C GLY A 182 -2.95 19.07 -7.24
N GLY A 183 -1.66 18.73 -7.13
CA GLY A 183 -0.54 19.64 -7.10
C GLY A 183 0.38 19.33 -5.93
N SER A 184 1.69 19.47 -6.11
CA SER A 184 2.67 19.23 -5.07
C SER A 184 2.51 20.20 -3.88
N GLY A 185 2.39 19.65 -2.66
CA GLY A 185 2.32 20.45 -1.45
C GLY A 185 1.70 19.75 -0.24
N GLU A 186 1.59 20.48 0.86
CA GLU A 186 1.10 19.98 2.16
C GLU A 186 -0.34 20.39 2.45
N GLU A 187 -0.89 21.35 1.70
CA GLU A 187 -2.25 21.85 1.90
C GLU A 187 -3.29 20.80 1.51
N LEU A 188 -4.50 20.92 2.04
CA LEU A 188 -5.60 20.06 1.65
C LEU A 188 -5.93 20.22 0.17
N GLY A 189 -6.11 19.08 -0.53
CA GLY A 189 -6.24 19.04 -1.99
C GLY A 189 -4.91 19.03 -2.75
N GLN A 190 -3.78 19.26 -2.08
CA GLN A 190 -2.44 19.00 -2.60
C GLN A 190 -1.93 17.62 -2.15
N PHE A 191 -0.88 17.14 -2.79
CA PHE A 191 -0.28 15.84 -2.49
C PHE A 191 1.23 15.93 -2.35
N ARG A 192 1.80 14.98 -1.62
CA ARG A 192 3.20 14.58 -1.75
C ARG A 192 3.23 13.07 -1.90
N ARG A 193 3.51 12.61 -3.12
CA ARG A 193 3.52 11.19 -3.48
C ARG A 193 2.19 10.50 -3.14
N PRO A 194 1.10 10.78 -3.89
CA PRO A 194 -0.13 10.00 -3.80
C PRO A 194 0.15 8.57 -4.28
N GLN A 195 0.43 7.65 -3.35
CA GLN A 195 1.05 6.36 -3.68
C GLN A 195 0.03 5.28 -4.08
N SER A 196 -1.18 5.34 -3.51
CA SER A 196 -2.24 4.38 -3.79
C SER A 196 -3.60 5.04 -3.69
N MET A 197 -4.56 4.52 -4.44
CA MET A 197 -5.94 4.97 -4.46
C MET A 197 -6.94 3.82 -4.47
N THR A 198 -8.12 4.09 -3.93
CA THR A 198 -9.27 3.20 -4.09
C THR A 198 -10.54 4.03 -4.29
N ILE A 199 -11.57 3.42 -4.86
CA ILE A 199 -12.85 4.06 -5.13
C ILE A 199 -13.95 3.29 -4.41
N ASP A 200 -14.80 4.02 -3.69
CA ASP A 200 -15.93 3.41 -2.99
C ASP A 200 -17.19 3.27 -3.84
N ASP A 201 -18.24 2.73 -3.25
CA ASP A 201 -19.53 2.48 -3.90
C ASP A 201 -20.31 3.77 -4.22
N GLN A 202 -19.86 4.93 -3.72
CA GLN A 202 -20.38 6.25 -4.10
C GLN A 202 -19.48 6.97 -5.11
N ASP A 203 -18.53 6.28 -5.73
CA ASP A 203 -17.54 6.83 -6.66
C ASP A 203 -16.66 7.94 -6.04
N ARG A 204 -16.46 7.93 -4.71
CA ARG A 204 -15.49 8.81 -4.06
C ARG A 204 -14.10 8.21 -4.18
N VAL A 205 -13.11 9.07 -4.41
CA VAL A 205 -11.70 8.70 -4.60
C VAL A 205 -10.97 8.88 -3.28
N TRP A 206 -10.48 7.77 -2.72
CA TRP A 206 -9.70 7.74 -1.48
C TRP A 206 -8.22 7.61 -1.83
N VAL A 207 -7.41 8.54 -1.34
CA VAL A 207 -6.02 8.70 -1.76
C VAL A 207 -5.12 8.59 -0.54
N ALA A 208 -4.16 7.67 -0.59
CA ALA A 208 -3.06 7.60 0.35
C ALA A 208 -2.00 8.65 -0.02
N ASP A 209 -2.05 9.81 0.63
CA ASP A 209 -1.11 10.92 0.45
C ASP A 209 0.14 10.67 1.31
N SER A 210 1.00 9.79 0.80
CA SER A 210 1.94 9.04 1.63
C SER A 210 2.95 9.90 2.37
N CYS A 211 3.52 10.91 1.71
CA CYS A 211 4.54 11.76 2.34
C CYS A 211 3.91 12.90 3.16
N ASN A 212 2.59 13.07 3.14
CA ASN A 212 1.86 13.94 4.06
C ASN A 212 1.19 13.15 5.20
N HIS A 213 1.37 11.83 5.27
CA HIS A 213 0.91 10.98 6.38
C HIS A 213 -0.60 11.04 6.64
N ARG A 214 -1.40 11.15 5.56
CA ARG A 214 -2.85 11.31 5.64
C ARG A 214 -3.56 10.56 4.52
N ILE A 215 -4.86 10.35 4.71
CA ILE A 215 -5.78 9.94 3.67
C ILE A 215 -6.64 11.16 3.29
N GLN A 216 -6.84 11.37 1.99
CA GLN A 216 -7.74 12.41 1.47
C GLN A 216 -8.83 11.76 0.61
N ILE A 217 -10.06 12.29 0.71
CA ILE A 217 -11.24 11.74 0.05
C ILE A 217 -11.83 12.81 -0.85
N PHE A 218 -12.02 12.50 -2.13
CA PHE A 218 -12.53 13.42 -3.14
C PHE A 218 -13.81 12.87 -3.77
N ASP A 219 -14.65 13.74 -4.32
CA ASP A 219 -15.70 13.29 -5.23
C ASP A 219 -15.13 12.96 -6.62
N SER A 220 -15.99 12.46 -7.50
CA SER A 220 -15.63 12.07 -8.86
C SER A 220 -15.05 13.22 -9.69
N GLU A 221 -15.32 14.47 -9.28
CA GLU A 221 -14.98 15.71 -9.96
C GLU A 221 -13.76 16.42 -9.33
N GLY A 222 -13.09 15.75 -8.39
CA GLY A 222 -11.83 16.20 -7.79
C GLY A 222 -12.00 17.22 -6.66
N LYS A 223 -13.23 17.43 -6.17
CA LYS A 223 -13.46 18.28 -4.99
C LYS A 223 -13.18 17.48 -3.73
N LEU A 224 -12.36 18.05 -2.85
CA LEU A 224 -12.10 17.47 -1.54
C LEU A 224 -13.39 17.40 -0.71
N LEU A 225 -13.68 16.22 -0.18
CA LEU A 225 -14.82 15.93 0.68
C LEU A 225 -14.38 15.84 2.15
N ASP A 226 -13.30 15.11 2.41
CA ASP A 226 -12.84 14.84 3.77
C ASP A 226 -11.35 14.43 3.78
N HIS A 227 -10.75 14.40 4.97
CA HIS A 227 -9.40 13.91 5.19
C HIS A 227 -9.22 13.46 6.64
N TRP A 228 -8.27 12.55 6.88
CA TRP A 228 -7.89 12.14 8.22
C TRP A 228 -6.49 11.57 8.25
N GLY A 229 -5.96 11.36 9.46
CA GLY A 229 -4.60 10.93 9.70
C GLY A 229 -3.65 12.10 9.94
N ALA A 230 -2.55 11.78 10.62
CA ALA A 230 -1.43 12.68 10.89
C ALA A 230 -0.18 11.83 11.14
N GLU A 231 1.00 12.42 11.03
CA GLU A 231 2.25 11.71 11.27
C GLU A 231 2.32 11.13 12.70
N GLY A 232 2.65 9.84 12.79
CA GLY A 232 3.02 9.18 14.04
C GLY A 232 2.75 7.68 14.07
N ALA A 233 3.03 7.07 15.23
CA ALA A 233 2.92 5.62 15.44
C ALA A 233 1.73 5.21 16.35
N GLU A 234 1.02 6.14 16.95
CA GLU A 234 -0.18 5.82 17.74
C GLU A 234 -1.33 5.33 16.84
N PRO A 235 -2.29 4.54 17.37
CA PRO A 235 -3.51 4.23 16.64
C PRO A 235 -4.21 5.50 16.15
N GLY A 236 -4.63 5.53 14.88
CA GLY A 236 -5.23 6.73 14.26
C GLY A 236 -4.22 7.64 13.56
N LYS A 237 -2.92 7.53 13.90
CA LYS A 237 -1.83 8.19 13.19
C LYS A 237 -1.24 7.27 12.14
N LEU A 238 -0.62 7.86 11.12
CA LEU A 238 -0.07 7.17 9.97
C LEU A 238 1.41 7.52 9.79
N TYR A 239 2.19 6.59 9.27
CA TYR A 239 3.55 6.88 8.81
C TYR A 239 3.84 6.19 7.47
N TYR A 240 3.98 7.02 6.43
CA TYR A 240 4.02 6.64 5.02
C TYR A 240 2.93 5.60 4.64
N PRO A 241 1.63 5.97 4.62
CA PRO A 241 0.57 5.07 4.16
C PRO A 241 0.75 4.80 2.67
N TYR A 242 1.14 3.57 2.30
CA TYR A 242 1.50 3.21 0.91
C TYR A 242 0.42 2.41 0.20
N GLY A 243 -0.43 1.69 0.94
CA GLY A 243 -1.57 0.96 0.39
C GLY A 243 -2.85 1.33 1.13
N ILE A 244 -3.95 1.45 0.39
CA ILE A 244 -5.29 1.68 0.92
C ILE A 244 -6.28 0.73 0.26
N LEU A 245 -7.19 0.16 1.06
CA LEU A 245 -8.19 -0.76 0.57
C LEU A 245 -9.49 -0.61 1.36
N LEU A 246 -10.62 -0.56 0.66
CA LEU A 246 -11.95 -0.61 1.27
C LEU A 246 -12.50 -2.03 1.23
N ASP A 247 -13.18 -2.44 2.30
CA ASP A 247 -13.74 -3.80 2.41
C ASP A 247 -15.18 -3.93 1.91
N GLY A 248 -15.80 -2.81 1.51
CA GLY A 248 -17.21 -2.74 1.11
C GLY A 248 -18.21 -2.96 2.25
N LYS A 249 -17.73 -3.06 3.49
CA LYS A 249 -18.51 -3.31 4.72
C LYS A 249 -18.28 -2.22 5.78
N GLY A 250 -17.79 -1.06 5.36
CA GLY A 250 -17.59 0.10 6.21
C GLY A 250 -16.21 0.21 6.87
N HIS A 251 -15.22 -0.53 6.39
CA HIS A 251 -13.85 -0.44 6.90
C HIS A 251 -12.82 -0.11 5.81
N VAL A 252 -11.75 0.53 6.26
CA VAL A 252 -10.58 0.88 5.48
C VAL A 252 -9.37 0.15 6.06
N TYR A 253 -8.58 -0.51 5.22
CA TYR A 253 -7.27 -1.03 5.58
C TYR A 253 -6.20 -0.09 5.01
N VAL A 254 -5.28 0.36 5.86
CA VAL A 254 -4.13 1.17 5.45
C VAL A 254 -2.85 0.41 5.77
N CYS A 255 -2.06 0.16 4.73
CA CYS A 255 -0.75 -0.46 4.80
C CYS A 255 0.32 0.63 4.98
N GLU A 256 1.01 0.61 6.12
CA GLU A 256 1.98 1.64 6.48
C GLU A 256 3.40 1.15 6.20
N TYR A 257 4.03 1.76 5.20
CA TYR A 257 5.42 1.47 4.85
C TYR A 257 6.36 1.84 6.02
N GLY A 258 6.11 2.98 6.67
CA GLY A 258 6.98 3.54 7.70
C GLY A 258 6.83 2.87 9.06
N ASN A 259 5.60 2.54 9.46
CA ASN A 259 5.32 1.87 10.74
C ASN A 259 5.40 0.33 10.66
N HIS A 260 5.60 -0.24 9.48
CA HIS A 260 5.70 -1.70 9.29
C HIS A 260 4.49 -2.46 9.83
N ARG A 261 3.30 -1.93 9.57
CA ARG A 261 2.03 -2.46 10.07
C ARG A 261 0.90 -2.20 9.09
N VAL A 262 -0.22 -2.84 9.33
CA VAL A 262 -1.51 -2.51 8.73
C VAL A 262 -2.43 -2.04 9.85
N GLN A 263 -3.18 -0.96 9.59
CA GLN A 263 -4.26 -0.53 10.47
C GLN A 263 -5.61 -0.68 9.77
N LYS A 264 -6.62 -1.10 10.53
CA LYS A 264 -8.02 -1.10 10.11
C LYS A 264 -8.72 0.10 10.74
N PHE A 265 -9.50 0.80 9.95
CA PHE A 265 -10.24 1.99 10.33
C PHE A 265 -11.71 1.85 9.98
N THR A 266 -12.55 2.62 10.65
CA THR A 266 -13.86 3.03 10.13
C THR A 266 -13.68 4.03 8.98
N LEU A 267 -14.74 4.30 8.22
CA LEU A 267 -14.70 5.27 7.11
C LEU A 267 -14.33 6.70 7.56
N ASP A 268 -14.66 7.09 8.79
CA ASP A 268 -14.31 8.40 9.36
C ASP A 268 -12.90 8.44 9.99
N GLY A 269 -12.05 7.44 9.73
CA GLY A 269 -10.63 7.48 10.12
C GLY A 269 -10.35 7.12 11.58
N LYS A 270 -11.30 6.53 12.30
CA LYS A 270 -11.05 5.98 13.63
C LYS A 270 -10.38 4.62 13.51
N SER A 271 -9.18 4.48 14.07
CA SER A 271 -8.47 3.19 14.14
C SER A 271 -9.23 2.23 15.05
N ILE A 272 -9.46 1.01 14.55
CA ILE A 272 -10.18 -0.07 15.25
C ILE A 272 -9.33 -1.33 15.43
N GLY A 273 -8.13 -1.38 14.83
CA GLY A 273 -7.23 -2.51 14.99
C GLY A 273 -5.92 -2.30 14.26
N THR A 274 -4.86 -2.93 14.75
CA THR A 274 -3.52 -2.89 14.14
C THR A 274 -2.95 -4.29 14.07
N TRP A 275 -2.26 -4.61 12.98
CA TRP A 275 -1.55 -5.87 12.84
C TRP A 275 -0.17 -5.65 12.21
N GLY A 276 0.84 -6.39 12.68
CA GLY A 276 2.22 -6.25 12.24
C GLY A 276 3.06 -5.33 13.12
N MET A 277 4.37 -5.53 13.03
CA MET A 277 5.43 -4.69 13.60
C MET A 277 6.71 -4.94 12.80
N HIS A 278 7.72 -4.09 12.95
CA HIS A 278 9.00 -4.30 12.26
C HIS A 278 9.61 -5.68 12.58
N GLY A 279 10.02 -6.43 11.55
CA GLY A 279 10.79 -7.65 11.71
C GLY A 279 10.64 -8.65 10.56
N ARG A 280 10.99 -9.92 10.83
CA ARG A 280 11.04 -11.00 9.84
C ARG A 280 10.31 -12.27 10.25
N GLU A 281 9.88 -12.38 11.50
CA GLU A 281 9.10 -13.53 11.96
C GLU A 281 7.66 -13.48 11.42
N PRO A 282 6.91 -14.60 11.44
CA PRO A 282 5.47 -14.56 11.16
C PRO A 282 4.76 -13.57 12.10
N GLY A 283 3.93 -12.69 11.54
CA GLY A 283 3.30 -11.60 12.31
C GLY A 283 4.12 -10.30 12.34
N GLN A 284 5.33 -10.31 11.77
CA GLN A 284 6.16 -9.11 11.60
C GLN A 284 6.27 -8.76 10.11
N LEU A 285 6.46 -7.48 9.82
CA LEU A 285 6.54 -6.91 8.49
C LEU A 285 7.83 -6.10 8.32
N ASN A 286 8.29 -5.98 7.09
CA ASN A 286 9.41 -5.15 6.72
C ASN A 286 9.08 -4.40 5.43
N SER A 287 8.86 -3.10 5.59
CA SER A 287 8.41 -2.17 4.56
C SER A 287 7.30 -2.76 3.69
N PRO A 288 6.11 -3.05 4.24
CA PRO A 288 5.01 -3.59 3.46
C PRO A 288 4.50 -2.51 2.48
N TRP A 289 4.07 -2.91 1.29
CA TRP A 289 3.64 -1.95 0.25
C TRP A 289 2.14 -1.90 0.04
N ALA A 290 1.47 -3.05 0.07
CA ALA A 290 0.10 -3.17 -0.39
C ALA A 290 -0.66 -4.26 0.37
N VAL A 291 -1.98 -4.22 0.28
CA VAL A 291 -2.89 -5.22 0.84
C VAL A 291 -3.98 -5.54 -0.19
N ALA A 292 -4.49 -6.76 -0.17
CA ALA A 292 -5.65 -7.17 -0.96
C ALA A 292 -6.54 -8.11 -0.13
N LEU A 293 -7.86 -8.06 -0.35
CA LEU A 293 -8.81 -8.98 0.26
C LEU A 293 -9.13 -10.10 -0.72
N ASP A 294 -9.21 -11.33 -0.21
CA ASP A 294 -9.82 -12.43 -0.96
C ASP A 294 -11.34 -12.49 -0.73
N SER A 295 -12.01 -13.41 -1.43
CA SER A 295 -13.46 -13.59 -1.40
C SER A 295 -14.00 -13.97 -0.01
N GLU A 296 -13.15 -14.54 0.85
CA GLU A 296 -13.47 -14.85 2.24
C GLU A 296 -13.23 -13.67 3.20
N GLY A 297 -12.78 -12.53 2.68
CA GLY A 297 -12.45 -11.34 3.46
C GLY A 297 -11.18 -11.49 4.30
N ARG A 298 -10.26 -12.40 3.93
CA ARG A 298 -8.93 -12.47 4.54
C ARG A 298 -8.03 -11.45 3.87
N LEU A 299 -7.22 -10.76 4.68
CA LEU A 299 -6.31 -9.73 4.19
C LEU A 299 -4.95 -10.36 3.85
N ASN A 300 -4.53 -10.21 2.60
CA ASN A 300 -3.22 -10.60 2.10
C ASN A 300 -2.31 -9.37 2.13
N VAL A 301 -1.33 -9.36 3.03
CA VAL A 301 -0.38 -8.26 3.23
C VAL A 301 0.91 -8.53 2.46
N LEU A 302 1.28 -7.59 1.59
CA LEU A 302 2.50 -7.67 0.79
C LEU A 302 3.70 -7.19 1.61
N ASP A 303 4.41 -8.14 2.22
CA ASP A 303 5.57 -7.91 3.08
C ASP A 303 6.84 -7.77 2.22
N SER A 304 6.91 -6.66 1.50
CA SER A 304 7.78 -6.48 0.33
C SER A 304 9.26 -6.70 0.61
N SER A 305 9.83 -6.14 1.68
CA SER A 305 11.27 -6.33 1.95
C SER A 305 11.61 -7.68 2.56
N ASN A 306 10.60 -8.47 2.95
CA ASN A 306 10.77 -9.87 3.30
C ASN A 306 10.42 -10.82 2.15
N HIS A 307 10.09 -10.29 0.95
CA HIS A 307 9.88 -11.08 -0.26
C HIS A 307 8.77 -12.13 -0.13
N ARG A 308 7.68 -11.78 0.56
CA ARG A 308 6.62 -12.72 0.92
C ARG A 308 5.25 -12.04 1.02
N VAL A 309 4.21 -12.86 1.13
CA VAL A 309 2.85 -12.46 1.45
C VAL A 309 2.46 -13.12 2.77
N GLN A 310 1.73 -12.39 3.61
CA GLN A 310 1.12 -12.93 4.83
C GLN A 310 -0.39 -12.71 4.80
N ARG A 311 -1.16 -13.79 4.95
CA ARG A 311 -2.63 -13.76 5.00
C ARG A 311 -3.11 -13.76 6.45
N VAL A 312 -4.02 -12.86 6.78
CA VAL A 312 -4.53 -12.65 8.14
C VAL A 312 -6.03 -12.39 8.14
N ARG A 313 -6.67 -12.51 9.31
CA ARG A 313 -8.00 -11.96 9.58
C ARG A 313 -7.89 -10.87 10.64
N PHE A 314 -8.57 -9.76 10.38
CA PHE A 314 -8.68 -8.60 11.26
C PHE A 314 -9.93 -8.65 12.12
#